data_AF-A0AAE3XAQ4-F1
#
_entry.id   AF-A0AAE3XAQ4-F1
#
_cell.length_a   1.000
_cell.length_b   1.000
_cell.length_c   1.000
_cell.angle_alpha   90.00
_cell.angle_beta   90.00
_cell.angle_gamma   90.00
#
_symmetry.space_group_name_H-M   'P 1'
#
loop_
_entity.id
_entity.type
_entity.pdbx_description
1 polymer ?
#
loop_
_entity_poly.entity_id
_entity_poly.type
_entity_poly.pdbx_seq_one_letter_code
_entity_poly.pdbx_strand_id
1 'polypeptide(L)'
;MTRAHVHAWWQARCQPAAWPDREVAFALMAAQGFPVVRHGRAGLLDFPPEQPVVVYTDAISTQGDGKVLMTYAQACATHPGALVSLYHPDEPGVSYRLLKIGVKTFALRYESYSDWRSNCGPEGDIALTLLPDGLIPAVPEPIWAVDFVRAGPALVAVDYNLAPGIQATGVSQHLAEWTIVGELLRYAALTGHEF
;
A
#
# COMPACT_ATOMS: atom_id res chain seq x y z
N MET A 1 -4.63 28.30 8.01
CA MET A 1 -3.66 27.46 7.27
C MET A 1 -3.84 27.69 5.77
N THR A 2 -2.75 27.85 4.99
CA THR A 2 -2.82 28.18 3.56
C THR A 2 -2.55 26.96 2.67
N ARG A 3 -2.91 27.04 1.39
CA ARG A 3 -2.53 26.04 0.37
C ARG A 3 -1.01 25.81 0.31
N ALA A 4 -0.22 26.87 0.54
CA ALA A 4 1.23 26.79 0.57
C ALA A 4 1.75 25.95 1.76
N HIS A 5 1.13 26.06 2.93
CA HIS A 5 1.49 25.24 4.11
C HIS A 5 1.22 23.75 3.86
N VAL A 6 0.03 23.42 3.34
CA VAL A 6 -0.34 22.04 3.01
C VAL A 6 0.61 21.45 1.96
N HIS A 7 1.01 22.26 0.96
CA HIS A 7 1.97 21.83 -0.04
C HIS A 7 3.36 21.59 0.56
N ALA A 8 3.87 22.49 1.40
CA ALA A 8 5.17 22.34 2.06
C ALA A 8 5.20 21.11 2.98
N TRP A 9 4.16 20.90 3.78
CA TRP A 9 3.99 19.70 4.60
C TRP A 9 4.00 18.43 3.75
N TRP A 10 3.24 18.41 2.64
CA TRP A 10 3.18 17.27 1.74
C TRP A 10 4.56 16.96 1.15
N GLN A 11 5.28 17.97 0.67
CA GLN A 11 6.63 17.80 0.12
C GLN A 11 7.62 17.26 1.15
N ALA A 12 7.51 17.70 2.41
CA ALA A 12 8.36 17.21 3.49
C ALA A 12 8.11 15.71 3.80
N ARG A 13 6.85 15.25 3.73
CA ARG A 13 6.50 13.84 3.97
C ARG A 13 6.62 12.91 2.76
N CYS A 14 6.64 13.48 1.55
CA CYS A 14 6.93 12.73 0.33
C CYS A 14 8.43 12.45 0.15
N GLN A 15 9.29 12.86 1.09
CA GLN A 15 10.71 12.52 1.03
C GLN A 15 10.90 11.03 1.39
N PRO A 16 11.56 10.22 0.52
CA PRO A 16 11.78 8.80 0.76
C PRO A 16 12.48 8.48 2.09
N ALA A 17 13.33 9.39 2.58
CA ALA A 17 14.03 9.24 3.85
C ALA A 17 13.10 9.22 5.08
N ALA A 18 11.84 9.65 4.93
CA ALA A 18 10.85 9.63 6.00
C ALA A 18 9.93 8.39 5.94
N TRP A 19 10.09 7.52 4.94
CA TRP A 19 9.21 6.37 4.77
C TRP A 19 9.71 5.22 5.64
N PRO A 20 8.81 4.54 6.36
CA PRO A 20 9.18 3.34 7.10
C PRO A 20 9.74 2.32 6.11
N ASP A 21 10.78 1.59 6.51
CA ASP A 21 11.15 0.40 5.77
C ASP A 21 9.97 -0.60 5.73
N ARG A 22 10.04 -1.56 4.83
CA ARG A 22 8.94 -2.50 4.59
C ARG A 22 8.55 -3.32 5.82
N GLU A 23 9.50 -3.68 6.67
CA GLU A 23 9.25 -4.47 7.88
C GLU A 23 8.53 -3.61 8.92
N VAL A 24 8.96 -2.35 9.10
CA VAL A 24 8.26 -1.37 9.93
C VAL A 24 6.85 -1.09 9.39
N ALA A 25 6.69 -0.98 8.06
CA ALA A 25 5.38 -0.80 7.43
C ALA A 25 4.42 -1.96 7.75
N PHE A 26 4.89 -3.20 7.72
CA PHE A 26 4.09 -4.35 8.14
C PHE A 26 3.69 -4.29 9.62
N ALA A 27 4.63 -3.92 10.50
CA ALA A 27 4.34 -3.76 11.92
C ALA A 27 3.30 -2.65 12.18
N LEU A 28 3.39 -1.52 11.46
CA LEU A 28 2.42 -0.42 11.56
C LEU A 28 1.02 -0.86 11.12
N MET A 29 0.90 -1.55 9.99
CA MET A 29 -0.40 -2.06 9.53
C MET A 29 -1.01 -3.05 10.54
N ALA A 30 -0.20 -3.96 11.10
CA ALA A 30 -0.65 -4.90 12.13
C ALA A 30 -1.12 -4.16 13.40
N ALA A 31 -0.37 -3.14 13.85
CA ALA A 31 -0.74 -2.32 15.00
C ALA A 31 -2.04 -1.52 14.78
N GLN A 32 -2.35 -1.19 13.52
CA GLN A 32 -3.61 -0.57 13.10
C GLN A 32 -4.75 -1.60 12.93
N GLY A 33 -4.52 -2.89 13.18
CA GLY A 33 -5.54 -3.93 13.11
C GLY A 33 -5.81 -4.47 11.71
N PHE A 34 -4.95 -4.16 10.72
CA PHE A 34 -5.03 -4.81 9.43
C PHE A 34 -4.50 -6.26 9.54
N PRO A 35 -5.16 -7.24 8.90
CA PRO A 35 -4.59 -8.57 8.74
C PRO A 35 -3.38 -8.49 7.79
N VAL A 36 -2.17 -8.66 8.30
CA VAL A 36 -0.94 -8.52 7.49
C VAL A 36 -0.50 -9.87 6.94
N VAL A 37 0.00 -9.88 5.70
CA VAL A 37 0.60 -11.07 5.08
C VAL A 37 1.68 -11.67 5.97
N ARG A 38 1.80 -13.00 6.02
CA ARG A 38 2.91 -13.65 6.75
C ARG A 38 4.24 -13.27 6.08
N HIS A 39 5.16 -12.70 6.84
CA HIS A 39 6.42 -12.16 6.35
C HIS A 39 7.55 -12.35 7.38
N GLY A 40 8.78 -12.07 6.95
CA GLY A 40 9.98 -12.15 7.78
C GLY A 40 11.23 -12.30 6.91
N ARG A 41 12.33 -12.78 7.48
CA ARG A 41 13.62 -12.85 6.77
C ARG A 41 13.82 -14.22 6.11
N ALA A 42 14.35 -14.24 4.89
CA ALA A 42 14.74 -15.46 4.20
C ALA A 42 15.75 -16.26 5.04
N GLY A 43 15.47 -17.55 5.26
CA GLY A 43 16.20 -18.45 6.14
C GLY A 43 15.73 -18.47 7.60
N LEU A 44 14.87 -17.54 8.03
CA LEU A 44 14.37 -17.47 9.42
C LEU A 44 12.88 -17.84 9.56
N LEU A 45 12.19 -18.10 8.45
CA LEU A 45 10.79 -18.51 8.44
C LEU A 45 10.69 -20.02 8.21
N ASP A 46 9.66 -20.61 8.81
CA ASP A 46 9.25 -21.98 8.53
C ASP A 46 8.25 -21.99 7.36
N PHE A 47 8.77 -21.71 6.15
CA PHE A 47 8.05 -21.86 4.89
C PHE A 47 8.52 -23.13 4.16
N PRO A 48 7.61 -23.86 3.50
CA PRO A 48 8.00 -24.94 2.60
C PRO A 48 8.99 -24.45 1.54
N PRO A 49 10.03 -25.22 1.16
CA PRO A 49 11.02 -24.81 0.17
C PRO A 49 10.42 -24.33 -1.17
N GLU A 50 9.34 -24.96 -1.61
CA GLU A 50 8.60 -24.68 -2.83
C GLU A 50 7.57 -23.55 -2.71
N GLN A 51 7.34 -23.03 -1.50
CA GLN A 51 6.37 -21.96 -1.25
C GLN A 51 6.75 -20.71 -2.07
N PRO A 52 5.86 -20.20 -2.96
CA PRO A 52 6.10 -18.93 -3.60
C PRO A 52 6.09 -17.80 -2.59
N VAL A 53 7.07 -16.91 -2.71
CA VAL A 53 7.29 -15.74 -1.86
C VAL A 53 7.63 -14.52 -2.71
N VAL A 54 7.27 -13.35 -2.22
CA VAL A 54 7.78 -12.07 -2.75
C VAL A 54 9.01 -11.69 -1.95
N VAL A 55 10.15 -11.59 -2.64
CA VAL A 55 11.41 -11.11 -2.07
C VAL A 55 11.53 -9.62 -2.31
N TYR A 56 11.79 -8.87 -1.25
CA TYR A 56 12.06 -7.43 -1.32
C TYR A 56 13.58 -7.23 -1.41
N THR A 57 14.07 -6.99 -2.63
CA THR A 57 15.51 -6.83 -2.91
C THR A 57 16.04 -5.43 -2.61
N ASP A 58 15.14 -4.46 -2.48
CA ASP A 58 15.43 -3.11 -2.02
C ASP A 58 14.39 -2.74 -0.96
N ALA A 59 14.86 -2.26 0.19
CA ALA A 59 14.00 -1.90 1.32
C ALA A 59 13.25 -0.58 1.08
N ILE A 60 13.72 0.26 0.15
CA ILE A 60 13.25 1.65 -0.07
C ILE A 60 12.62 1.83 -1.46
N SER A 61 12.72 0.83 -2.35
CA SER A 61 12.16 0.94 -3.70
C SER A 61 10.64 1.14 -3.70
N THR A 62 10.19 1.95 -4.67
CA THR A 62 8.78 2.32 -4.85
C THR A 62 8.24 1.73 -6.15
N GLN A 63 6.91 1.74 -6.35
CA GLN A 63 6.26 1.36 -7.62
C GLN A 63 6.40 -0.10 -8.09
N GLY A 64 6.83 -1.01 -7.22
CA GLY A 64 6.98 -2.44 -7.57
C GLY A 64 8.36 -2.80 -8.10
N ASP A 65 9.25 -1.82 -8.21
CA ASP A 65 10.69 -2.07 -8.30
C ASP A 65 11.19 -2.70 -7.00
N GLY A 66 12.23 -3.52 -7.09
CA GLY A 66 12.81 -4.21 -5.94
C GLY A 66 11.94 -5.32 -5.33
N LYS A 67 10.96 -5.84 -6.08
CA LYS A 67 10.19 -7.03 -5.71
C LYS A 67 10.40 -8.14 -6.73
N VAL A 68 10.70 -9.35 -6.28
CA VAL A 68 10.86 -10.52 -7.14
C VAL A 68 10.05 -11.69 -6.60
N LEU A 69 9.24 -12.31 -7.44
CA LEU A 69 8.51 -13.54 -7.12
C LEU A 69 9.39 -14.76 -7.38
N MET A 70 9.60 -15.60 -6.37
CA MET A 70 10.37 -16.85 -6.49
C MET A 70 9.96 -17.84 -5.40
N THR A 71 10.54 -19.04 -5.40
CA THR A 71 10.33 -20.00 -4.29
C THR A 71 11.13 -19.60 -3.06
N TYR A 72 10.70 -20.05 -1.88
CA TYR A 72 11.42 -19.79 -0.64
C TYR A 72 12.84 -20.36 -0.65
N ALA A 73 13.05 -21.55 -1.24
CA ALA A 73 14.37 -22.13 -1.43
C ALA A 73 15.29 -21.24 -2.27
N GLN A 74 14.77 -20.68 -3.37
CA GLN A 74 15.52 -19.73 -4.20
C GLN A 74 15.86 -18.47 -3.40
N ALA A 75 14.89 -17.91 -2.67
CA ALA A 75 15.11 -16.72 -1.83
C ALA A 75 16.21 -16.95 -0.79
N CYS A 76 16.21 -18.09 -0.11
CA CYS A 76 17.25 -18.47 0.84
C CYS A 76 18.64 -18.59 0.19
N ALA A 77 18.70 -19.09 -1.05
CA ALA A 77 19.95 -19.28 -1.77
C ALA A 77 20.52 -17.99 -2.37
N THR A 78 19.67 -17.13 -2.94
CA THR A 78 20.11 -15.95 -3.71
C THR A 78 19.97 -14.63 -2.95
N HIS A 79 19.12 -14.58 -1.91
CA HIS A 79 18.84 -13.39 -1.11
C HIS A 79 18.79 -13.72 0.40
N PRO A 80 19.84 -14.33 0.98
CA PRO A 80 19.84 -14.70 2.40
C PRO A 80 19.63 -13.48 3.30
N GLY A 81 18.71 -13.58 4.26
CA GLY A 81 18.38 -12.47 5.16
C GLY A 81 17.58 -11.32 4.53
N ALA A 82 17.22 -11.38 3.24
CA ALA A 82 16.29 -10.42 2.66
C ALA A 82 14.90 -10.55 3.30
N LEU A 83 14.14 -9.46 3.31
CA LEU A 83 12.74 -9.52 3.71
C LEU A 83 11.96 -10.28 2.64
N VAL A 84 11.06 -11.17 3.08
CA VAL A 84 10.15 -11.92 2.22
C VAL A 84 8.74 -11.88 2.80
N SER A 85 7.74 -11.98 1.92
CA SER A 85 6.35 -12.20 2.30
C SER A 85 5.76 -13.38 1.51
N LEU A 86 4.77 -14.03 2.10
CA LEU A 86 4.01 -15.09 1.45
C LEU A 86 3.33 -14.55 0.19
N TYR A 87 3.51 -15.22 -0.94
CA TYR A 87 2.73 -14.92 -2.14
C TYR A 87 1.41 -15.68 -2.10
N HIS A 88 0.30 -14.97 -2.32
CA HIS A 88 -1.04 -15.55 -2.43
C HIS A 88 -1.46 -15.62 -3.90
N PRO A 89 -1.55 -16.83 -4.49
CA PRO A 89 -1.89 -16.99 -5.91
C PRO A 89 -3.39 -17.03 -6.19
N ASP A 90 -4.25 -16.75 -5.20
CA ASP A 90 -5.72 -16.87 -5.32
C ASP A 90 -6.30 -16.00 -6.45
N GLU A 91 -5.79 -14.77 -6.60
CA GLU A 91 -6.15 -13.84 -7.69
C GLU A 91 -4.86 -13.20 -8.24
N PRO A 92 -4.11 -13.90 -9.12
CA PRO A 92 -2.84 -13.40 -9.62
C PRO A 92 -3.06 -12.14 -10.46
N GLY A 93 -2.20 -11.13 -10.28
CA GLY A 93 -2.36 -9.85 -10.98
C GLY A 93 -3.46 -8.95 -10.42
N VAL A 94 -4.15 -9.34 -9.34
CA VAL A 94 -5.19 -8.53 -8.70
C VAL A 94 -4.72 -8.02 -7.34
N SER A 95 -4.97 -6.74 -7.06
CA SER A 95 -4.81 -6.18 -5.74
C SER A 95 -5.92 -5.21 -5.41
N TYR A 96 -6.23 -5.06 -4.13
CA TYR A 96 -7.21 -4.12 -3.63
C TYR A 96 -6.47 -3.02 -2.88
N ARG A 97 -6.89 -1.76 -3.01
CA ARG A 97 -6.29 -0.64 -2.29
C ARG A 97 -7.34 0.08 -1.49
N LEU A 98 -7.01 0.34 -0.23
CA LEU A 98 -7.76 1.25 0.61
C LEU A 98 -7.00 2.57 0.67
N LEU A 99 -7.54 3.62 0.05
CA LEU A 99 -6.89 4.93 -0.08
C LEU A 99 -7.64 5.96 0.74
N LYS A 100 -6.99 6.56 1.74
CA LYS A 100 -7.52 7.69 2.50
C LYS A 100 -6.96 9.00 1.97
N ILE A 101 -7.84 9.99 1.82
CA ILE A 101 -7.48 11.39 1.55
C ILE A 101 -8.36 12.28 2.42
N GLY A 102 -7.78 12.92 3.43
CA GLY A 102 -8.50 13.68 4.45
C GLY A 102 -9.52 12.81 5.18
N VAL A 103 -10.80 13.18 5.12
CA VAL A 103 -11.86 12.36 5.72
C VAL A 103 -12.43 11.30 4.78
N LYS A 104 -12.09 11.34 3.49
CA LYS A 104 -12.62 10.43 2.47
C LYS A 104 -11.78 9.18 2.33
N THR A 105 -12.47 8.08 2.03
CA THR A 105 -11.80 6.80 1.75
C THR A 105 -12.38 6.10 0.52
N PHE A 106 -11.48 5.55 -0.27
CA PHE A 106 -11.77 4.88 -1.52
C PHE A 106 -11.28 3.43 -1.44
N ALA A 107 -12.10 2.51 -1.94
CA ALA A 107 -11.68 1.14 -2.25
C ALA A 107 -11.42 1.05 -3.75
N LEU A 108 -10.21 0.66 -4.13
CA LEU A 108 -9.84 0.45 -5.51
C LEU A 108 -9.50 -1.02 -5.72
N ARG A 109 -9.78 -1.53 -6.91
CA ARG A 109 -9.35 -2.83 -7.39
C ARG A 109 -8.50 -2.60 -8.63
N TYR A 110 -7.26 -3.06 -8.57
CA TYR A 110 -6.32 -3.06 -9.68
C TYR A 110 -6.25 -4.48 -10.25
N GLU A 111 -6.20 -4.59 -11.56
CA GLU A 111 -6.04 -5.86 -12.27
C GLU A 111 -5.05 -5.69 -13.42
N SER A 112 -4.03 -6.55 -13.44
CA SER A 112 -3.11 -6.72 -14.57
C SER A 112 -3.38 -8.05 -15.25
N TYR A 113 -3.47 -8.02 -16.59
CA TYR A 113 -3.68 -9.23 -17.40
C TYR A 113 -2.38 -9.91 -17.83
N SER A 114 -1.22 -9.30 -17.58
CA SER A 114 0.07 -9.71 -18.14
C SER A 114 1.22 -9.84 -17.14
N ASP A 115 1.04 -9.38 -15.89
CA ASP A 115 2.04 -9.46 -14.82
C ASP A 115 1.36 -9.92 -13.51
N TRP A 116 2.11 -10.58 -12.63
CA TRP A 116 1.62 -10.97 -11.32
C TRP A 116 1.43 -9.76 -10.39
N ARG A 117 2.10 -8.64 -10.70
CA ARG A 117 1.91 -7.33 -10.07
C ARG A 117 0.77 -6.61 -10.77
N SER A 118 -0.27 -6.28 -10.01
CA SER A 118 -1.46 -5.58 -10.48
C SER A 118 -1.20 -4.18 -11.06
N ASN A 119 -0.06 -3.56 -10.73
CA ASN A 119 0.33 -2.23 -11.19
C ASN A 119 1.43 -2.23 -12.27
N CYS A 120 1.79 -3.40 -12.80
CA CYS A 120 2.78 -3.54 -13.86
C CYS A 120 2.12 -4.13 -15.12
N GLY A 121 2.32 -3.46 -16.27
CA GLY A 121 1.80 -3.90 -17.56
C GLY A 121 1.35 -2.71 -18.43
N PRO A 122 1.31 -2.88 -19.77
CA PRO A 122 0.79 -1.85 -20.69
C PRO A 122 -0.75 -1.72 -20.62
N GLU A 123 -1.42 -2.76 -20.12
CA GLU A 123 -2.88 -2.91 -20.11
C GLU A 123 -3.31 -3.48 -18.74
N GLY A 124 -3.92 -2.64 -17.91
CA GLY A 124 -4.55 -3.03 -16.66
C GLY A 124 -5.82 -2.22 -16.47
N ASP A 125 -6.83 -2.81 -15.83
CA ASP A 125 -8.08 -2.13 -15.51
C ASP A 125 -8.08 -1.71 -14.04
N ILE A 126 -8.61 -0.52 -13.78
CA ILE A 126 -8.75 0.02 -12.42
C ILE A 126 -10.24 0.23 -12.19
N ALA A 127 -10.84 -0.68 -11.43
CA ALA A 127 -12.19 -0.52 -10.93
C ALA A 127 -12.15 0.26 -9.60
N LEU A 128 -12.98 1.29 -9.48
CA LEU A 128 -13.04 2.17 -8.31
C LEU A 128 -14.41 2.09 -7.64
N THR A 129 -14.42 2.03 -6.31
CA THR A 129 -15.63 2.15 -5.48
C THR A 129 -15.39 3.09 -4.31
N LEU A 130 -16.26 4.09 -4.14
CA LEU A 130 -16.22 4.97 -2.99
C LEU A 130 -16.81 4.26 -1.76
N LEU A 131 -16.10 4.28 -0.63
CA LEU A 131 -16.62 3.72 0.61
C LEU A 131 -17.32 4.79 1.46
N PRO A 132 -18.33 4.41 2.27
CA PRO A 132 -18.84 5.26 3.33
C PRO A 132 -17.74 5.71 4.30
N ASP A 133 -17.86 6.95 4.79
CA ASP A 133 -16.94 7.50 5.79
C ASP A 133 -16.96 6.65 7.09
N GLY A 134 -15.80 6.45 7.73
CA GLY A 134 -15.70 5.84 9.07
C GLY A 134 -15.61 4.30 9.16
N LEU A 135 -15.54 3.59 8.04
CA LEU A 135 -15.51 2.11 8.02
C LEU A 135 -14.13 1.46 8.31
N ILE A 136 -13.15 2.22 8.79
CA ILE A 136 -11.73 1.88 8.59
C ILE A 136 -10.92 2.18 9.86
N PRO A 137 -9.85 1.41 10.14
CA PRO A 137 -8.95 1.67 11.25
C PRO A 137 -8.48 3.11 11.39
N ALA A 138 -8.25 3.52 12.64
CA ALA A 138 -7.77 4.84 13.01
C ALA A 138 -6.28 4.99 12.66
N VAL A 139 -6.00 5.24 11.39
CA VAL A 139 -4.68 5.64 10.91
C VAL A 139 -4.58 7.17 11.01
N PRO A 140 -3.65 7.72 11.80
CA PRO A 140 -3.59 9.14 12.11
C PRO A 140 -3.14 10.01 10.92
N GLU A 141 -2.55 9.40 9.89
CA GLU A 141 -2.12 10.10 8.70
C GLU A 141 -3.34 10.54 7.85
N PRO A 142 -3.34 11.78 7.34
CA PRO A 142 -4.45 12.30 6.56
C PRO A 142 -4.42 11.79 5.12
N ILE A 143 -3.30 11.27 4.65
CA ILE A 143 -3.19 10.59 3.35
C ILE A 143 -2.37 9.33 3.56
N TRP A 144 -2.90 8.20 3.11
CA TRP A 144 -2.20 6.93 3.05
C TRP A 144 -2.98 5.97 2.17
N ALA A 145 -2.33 4.88 1.77
CA ALA A 145 -3.00 3.73 1.19
C ALA A 145 -2.46 2.42 1.73
N VAL A 146 -3.33 1.43 1.93
CA VAL A 146 -2.94 0.03 2.20
C VAL A 146 -3.34 -0.81 1.00
N ASP A 147 -2.40 -1.60 0.49
CA ASP A 147 -2.66 -2.57 -0.57
C ASP A 147 -2.88 -3.95 0.02
N PHE A 148 -3.84 -4.68 -0.54
CA PHE A 148 -4.27 -5.99 -0.11
C PHE A 148 -4.29 -6.97 -1.28
N VAL A 149 -4.11 -8.24 -0.96
CA VAL A 149 -4.33 -9.37 -1.87
C VAL A 149 -5.33 -10.35 -1.26
N ARG A 150 -5.97 -11.15 -2.11
CA ARG A 150 -6.87 -12.24 -1.72
C ARG A 150 -6.05 -13.37 -1.08
N ALA A 151 -6.49 -13.88 0.06
CA ALA A 151 -5.94 -15.06 0.72
C ALA A 151 -7.12 -15.94 1.19
N GLY A 152 -7.57 -16.87 0.35
CA GLY A 152 -8.84 -17.56 0.53
C GLY A 152 -10.01 -16.56 0.65
N PRO A 153 -10.88 -16.66 1.68
CA PRO A 153 -12.01 -15.74 1.84
C PRO A 153 -11.59 -14.34 2.36
N ALA A 154 -10.35 -14.18 2.82
CA ALA A 154 -9.88 -12.95 3.46
C ALA A 154 -9.09 -12.05 2.49
N LEU A 155 -8.95 -10.78 2.88
CA LEU A 155 -7.95 -9.87 2.34
C LEU A 155 -6.80 -9.76 3.36
N VAL A 156 -5.56 -9.76 2.87
CA VAL A 156 -4.37 -9.52 3.70
C VAL A 156 -3.56 -8.36 3.13
N ALA A 157 -3.09 -7.48 4.02
CA ALA A 157 -2.32 -6.30 3.69
C ALA A 157 -0.88 -6.67 3.31
N VAL A 158 -0.39 -6.09 2.21
CA VAL A 158 0.91 -6.41 1.60
C VAL A 158 1.79 -5.18 1.36
N ASP A 159 1.22 -3.96 1.41
CA ASP A 159 1.93 -2.71 1.17
C ASP A 159 1.27 -1.55 1.94
N TYR A 160 2.08 -0.60 2.40
CA TYR A 160 1.65 0.63 3.07
C TYR A 160 2.33 1.83 2.43
N ASN A 161 1.51 2.73 1.86
CA ASN A 161 1.96 3.90 1.13
C ASN A 161 1.56 5.17 1.87
N LEU A 162 2.52 5.95 2.38
CA LEU A 162 2.27 7.25 3.02
C LEU A 162 2.12 8.40 2.01
N ALA A 163 2.57 8.20 0.77
CA ALA A 163 2.42 9.14 -0.33
C ALA A 163 1.85 8.43 -1.57
N PRO A 164 0.61 7.91 -1.51
CA PRO A 164 0.04 7.15 -2.62
C PRO A 164 -0.13 8.01 -3.87
N GLY A 165 0.26 7.44 -5.01
CA GLY A 165 -0.06 8.02 -6.32
C GLY A 165 -1.56 7.98 -6.57
N ILE A 166 -2.14 9.13 -6.93
CA ILE A 166 -3.57 9.29 -7.22
C ILE A 166 -3.87 9.46 -8.71
N GLN A 167 -2.84 9.73 -9.52
CA GLN A 167 -2.99 9.87 -10.97
C GLN A 167 -3.44 8.53 -11.57
N ALA A 168 -4.30 8.59 -12.59
CA ALA A 168 -4.88 7.43 -13.28
C ALA A 168 -5.77 6.49 -12.43
N THR A 169 -6.03 6.81 -11.16
CA THR A 169 -6.89 5.97 -10.29
C THR A 169 -8.39 6.17 -10.50
N GLY A 170 -8.79 7.17 -11.31
CA GLY A 170 -10.19 7.61 -11.42
C GLY A 170 -10.67 8.43 -10.21
N VAL A 171 -9.95 8.42 -9.08
CA VAL A 171 -10.30 9.17 -7.86
C VAL A 171 -10.53 10.64 -8.19
N SER A 172 -9.66 11.23 -9.01
CA SER A 172 -9.74 12.64 -9.44
C SER A 172 -11.10 13.03 -10.04
N GLN A 173 -11.83 12.10 -10.64
CA GLN A 173 -13.16 12.34 -11.23
C GLN A 173 -14.26 12.42 -10.16
N HIS A 174 -14.07 11.73 -9.04
CA HIS A 174 -14.93 11.80 -7.85
C HIS A 174 -14.56 12.99 -6.94
N LEU A 175 -13.51 13.74 -7.28
CA LEU A 175 -13.10 14.95 -6.58
C LEU A 175 -13.79 16.23 -7.11
N ALA A 176 -14.88 16.11 -7.86
CA ALA A 176 -15.46 17.16 -8.70
C ALA A 176 -15.78 18.51 -8.01
N GLU A 177 -15.81 18.56 -6.67
CA GLU A 177 -16.12 19.77 -5.88
C GLU A 177 -14.98 20.18 -4.92
N TRP A 178 -13.85 19.46 -4.89
CA TRP A 178 -12.80 19.67 -3.89
C TRP A 178 -11.39 19.52 -4.46
N THR A 179 -10.46 20.24 -3.83
CA THR A 179 -9.04 19.97 -3.99
C THR A 179 -8.61 19.03 -2.88
N ILE A 180 -7.60 18.18 -3.10
CA ILE A 180 -6.93 17.40 -2.04
C ILE A 180 -6.64 18.28 -0.82
N VAL A 181 -6.21 19.52 -1.07
CA VAL A 181 -5.96 20.55 -0.05
C VAL A 181 -7.21 20.84 0.79
N GLY A 182 -8.39 20.92 0.18
CA GLY A 182 -9.66 21.13 0.89
C GLY A 182 -9.99 20.01 1.88
N GLU A 183 -9.82 18.75 1.48
CA GLU A 183 -10.06 17.61 2.38
C GLU A 183 -9.00 17.50 3.48
N LEU A 184 -7.75 17.88 3.19
CA LEU A 184 -6.71 17.99 4.23
C LEU A 184 -7.07 19.06 5.26
N LEU A 185 -7.47 20.26 4.81
CA LEU A 185 -7.91 21.32 5.73
C LEU A 185 -9.12 20.88 6.57
N ARG A 186 -10.08 20.17 5.97
CA ARG A 186 -11.22 19.60 6.70
C ARG A 186 -10.77 18.58 7.74
N TYR A 187 -9.84 17.70 7.39
CA TYR A 187 -9.27 16.74 8.32
C TYR A 187 -8.61 17.43 9.52
N ALA A 188 -7.77 18.44 9.30
CA ALA A 188 -7.16 19.23 10.38
C ALA A 188 -8.22 19.86 11.29
N ALA A 189 -9.25 20.48 10.70
CA ALA A 189 -10.31 21.12 11.47
C ALA A 189 -11.07 20.15 12.39
N LEU A 190 -11.23 18.89 11.97
CA LEU A 190 -11.95 17.86 12.73
C LEU A 190 -11.10 17.14 13.77
N THR A 191 -9.81 16.99 13.50
CA THR A 191 -8.90 16.17 14.33
C THR A 191 -7.95 16.99 15.20
N GLY A 192 -7.89 18.31 14.99
CA GLY A 192 -6.85 19.15 15.58
C GLY A 192 -5.46 18.90 15.00
N HIS A 193 -5.35 18.18 13.87
CA HIS A 193 -4.08 17.89 13.23
C HIS A 193 -3.44 19.17 12.67
N GLU A 194 -2.17 19.39 12.98
CA GLU A 194 -1.38 20.48 12.41
C GLU A 194 -0.51 19.93 11.26
N PHE A 195 -0.50 20.66 10.14
CA PHE A 195 0.30 20.40 8.95
C PHE A 195 1.47 21.39 8.90
#